data_AF-A0AB34IG99-F1
#
_entry.id   AF-A0AB34IG99-F1
#
_cell.length_a   1.000
_cell.length_b   1.000
_cell.length_c   1.000
_cell.angle_alpha   90.00
_cell.angle_beta   90.00
_cell.angle_gamma   90.00
#
_symmetry.space_group_name_H-M   'P 1'
#
loop_
_entity.id
_entity.type
_entity.pdbx_description
1 polymer ?
#
loop_
_entity_poly.entity_id
_entity_poly.type
_entity_poly.pdbx_seq_one_letter_code
_entity_poly.pdbx_strand_id
1 'polypeptide(L)'
;MPVAPMARRGAARPAAPLAELNASETARCVRQVVGPFLRGAPAPLLLSFLTDVPSPFPLGLTAAAHAFPLALAGLGHAWSPAAKLPGLVRALQLLAAASPSLPALFADGADAALSGGASALHRSLLSAGVWLAAECASWPVCLAANYSRLPSHAACAARGSLCFANSGGGGGPAVSLLALLRAAAAAQEAGERADDQAAVHAAYLAGAAGGRLDERGALFLSLGACKGGGRARRVGGAEVCHRGAYEPLEALVGRGEGVRLADGTRPLLLHANGIHDRLHRVWWGEGRERRLPPRQNVSRRWREETVRRRSQWRHPVLLIDSVAGGTCSVTTLEKLLQM
;
A
#
# COMPACT_ATOMS: atom_id res chain seq x y z
N MET A 1 -16.61 1.70 11.37
CA MET A 1 -17.83 2.01 10.59
C MET A 1 -18.07 0.84 9.64
N PRO A 2 -19.32 0.38 9.45
CA PRO A 2 -19.57 -0.67 8.46
C PRO A 2 -19.27 -0.08 7.08
N VAL A 3 -18.29 -0.67 6.39
CA VAL A 3 -18.03 -0.40 4.98
C VAL A 3 -19.33 -0.75 4.25
N ALA A 4 -20.00 0.24 3.66
CA ALA A 4 -21.20 0.00 2.87
C ALA A 4 -20.89 -1.08 1.81
N PRO A 5 -21.80 -2.02 1.54
CA PRO A 5 -21.46 -3.26 0.86
C PRO A 5 -21.10 -2.98 -0.60
N MET A 6 -19.80 -2.87 -0.90
CA MET A 6 -19.25 -3.05 -2.25
C MET A 6 -19.74 -4.37 -2.89
N ALA A 7 -20.17 -5.33 -2.07
CA ALA A 7 -20.71 -6.62 -2.46
C ALA A 7 -21.87 -6.55 -3.48
N ARG A 8 -22.72 -5.50 -3.51
CA ARG A 8 -23.88 -5.46 -4.43
C ARG A 8 -23.53 -5.14 -5.89
N ARG A 9 -22.35 -4.57 -6.18
CA ARG A 9 -21.88 -4.38 -7.58
C ARG A 9 -20.99 -5.52 -8.08
N GLY A 10 -20.61 -6.46 -7.21
CA GLY A 10 -19.63 -7.51 -7.51
C GLY A 10 -20.19 -8.81 -8.09
N ALA A 11 -21.50 -9.08 -7.98
CA ALA A 11 -22.07 -10.40 -8.28
C ALA A 11 -21.93 -10.85 -9.75
N ALA A 12 -21.73 -9.92 -10.70
CA ALA A 12 -21.55 -10.22 -12.12
C ALA A 12 -20.10 -10.11 -12.60
N ARG A 13 -19.15 -9.74 -11.72
CA ARG A 13 -17.75 -9.56 -12.10
C ARG A 13 -16.98 -10.87 -11.98
N PRO A 14 -16.02 -11.15 -12.88
CA PRO A 14 -15.19 -12.34 -12.77
C PRO A 14 -14.33 -12.28 -11.51
N ALA A 15 -14.07 -13.44 -10.90
CA ALA A 15 -13.09 -13.55 -9.81
C ALA A 15 -11.70 -13.11 -10.30
N ALA A 16 -10.91 -12.53 -9.40
CA ALA A 16 -9.52 -12.19 -9.69
C ALA A 16 -8.67 -13.46 -9.87
N PRO A 17 -7.72 -13.49 -10.80
CA PRO A 17 -6.82 -14.63 -10.95
C PRO A 17 -5.92 -14.77 -9.71
N LEU A 18 -5.89 -15.97 -9.13
CA LEU A 18 -5.09 -16.29 -7.94
C LEU A 18 -3.79 -17.01 -8.29
N ALA A 19 -3.81 -17.85 -9.33
CA ALA A 19 -2.62 -18.55 -9.79
C ALA A 19 -1.56 -17.57 -10.31
N GLU A 20 -0.29 -17.93 -10.20
CA GLU A 20 0.80 -17.15 -10.80
C GLU A 20 0.73 -17.11 -12.34
N LEU A 21 1.38 -16.12 -12.94
CA LEU A 21 1.53 -16.05 -14.40
C LEU A 21 2.45 -17.17 -14.89
N ASN A 22 2.08 -17.82 -16.00
CA ASN A 22 2.99 -18.76 -16.63
C ASN A 22 4.12 -18.04 -17.38
N ALA A 23 5.16 -18.78 -17.79
CA ALA A 23 6.34 -18.23 -18.45
C ALA A 23 5.99 -17.50 -19.77
N SER A 24 5.06 -18.06 -20.56
CA SER A 24 4.64 -17.48 -21.84
C SER A 24 3.86 -16.17 -21.66
N GLU A 25 2.96 -16.12 -20.69
CA GLU A 25 2.23 -14.90 -20.30
C GLU A 25 3.19 -13.82 -19.84
N THR A 26 4.09 -14.18 -18.92
CA THR A 26 5.11 -13.27 -18.38
C THR A 26 5.96 -12.70 -19.51
N ALA A 27 6.53 -13.55 -20.35
CA ALA A 27 7.43 -13.13 -21.42
C ALA A 27 6.72 -12.24 -22.47
N ARG A 28 5.46 -12.55 -22.80
CA ARG A 28 4.64 -11.72 -23.70
C ARG A 28 4.37 -10.34 -23.11
N CYS A 29 3.90 -10.28 -21.86
CA CYS A 29 3.60 -9.01 -21.19
C CYS A 29 4.83 -8.13 -20.98
N VAL A 30 5.96 -8.74 -20.59
CA VAL A 30 7.23 -8.04 -20.44
C VAL A 30 7.67 -7.41 -21.75
N ARG A 31 7.65 -8.16 -22.86
CA ARG A 31 8.08 -7.64 -24.16
C ARG A 31 7.17 -6.55 -24.70
N GLN A 32 5.85 -6.73 -24.60
CA GLN A 32 4.89 -5.88 -25.32
C GLN A 32 4.45 -4.65 -24.53
N VAL A 33 4.40 -4.74 -23.18
CA VAL A 33 3.74 -3.73 -22.35
C VAL A 33 4.67 -3.22 -21.26
N VAL A 34 5.16 -4.11 -20.39
CA VAL A 34 5.87 -3.72 -19.16
C VAL A 34 7.25 -3.15 -19.48
N GLY A 35 8.03 -3.80 -20.36
CA GLY A 35 9.34 -3.31 -20.78
C GLY A 35 9.30 -1.92 -21.44
N PRO A 36 8.42 -1.68 -22.44
CA PRO A 36 8.18 -0.34 -22.98
C PRO A 36 7.74 0.68 -21.92
N PHE A 37 6.82 0.31 -21.03
CA PHE A 37 6.36 1.18 -19.94
C PHE A 37 7.51 1.61 -19.01
N LEU A 38 8.40 0.68 -18.66
CA LEU A 38 9.52 0.95 -17.74
C LEU A 38 10.65 1.76 -18.36
N ARG A 39 10.84 1.74 -19.69
CA ARG A 39 11.94 2.46 -20.36
C ARG A 39 11.93 3.99 -20.15
N GLY A 40 10.76 4.57 -19.91
CA GLY A 40 10.61 6.01 -19.64
C GLY A 40 10.27 6.35 -18.19
N ALA A 41 10.26 5.35 -17.30
CA ALA A 41 9.71 5.47 -15.97
C ALA A 41 10.82 5.78 -14.93
N PRO A 42 10.74 6.88 -14.17
CA PRO A 42 11.66 7.09 -13.05
C PRO A 42 11.37 6.05 -11.95
N ALA A 43 12.41 5.41 -11.40
CA ALA A 43 12.27 4.55 -10.24
C ALA A 43 12.17 5.36 -8.93
N PRO A 44 11.39 4.89 -7.93
CA PRO A 44 10.74 3.58 -7.82
C PRO A 44 9.35 3.51 -8.47
N LEU A 45 8.90 2.29 -8.82
CA LEU A 45 7.53 2.02 -9.31
C LEU A 45 6.59 1.73 -8.14
N LEU A 46 5.38 2.29 -8.18
CA LEU A 46 4.33 2.08 -7.19
C LEU A 46 3.28 1.09 -7.71
N LEU A 47 3.05 0.02 -6.96
CA LEU A 47 2.09 -1.03 -7.23
C LEU A 47 0.92 -0.95 -6.25
N SER A 48 -0.29 -1.20 -6.72
CA SER A 48 -1.46 -1.38 -5.87
C SER A 48 -2.39 -2.44 -6.45
N PHE A 49 -3.15 -3.11 -5.58
CA PHE A 49 -4.26 -3.97 -5.98
C PHE A 49 -5.59 -3.24 -5.74
N LEU A 50 -6.43 -3.15 -6.76
CA LEU A 50 -7.75 -2.51 -6.70
C LEU A 50 -8.69 -3.16 -7.70
N THR A 51 -9.88 -3.54 -7.25
CA THR A 51 -10.97 -3.99 -8.14
C THR A 51 -11.83 -2.86 -8.67
N ASP A 52 -11.81 -1.72 -7.97
CA ASP A 52 -12.52 -0.49 -8.31
C ASP A 52 -11.63 0.72 -8.02
N VAL A 53 -11.76 1.76 -8.83
CA VAL A 53 -11.08 3.04 -8.59
C VAL A 53 -11.92 3.86 -7.61
N PRO A 54 -11.41 4.18 -6.40
CA PRO A 54 -12.16 4.98 -5.45
C PRO A 54 -12.33 6.43 -5.95
N SER A 55 -13.34 7.14 -5.45
CA SER A 55 -13.52 8.58 -5.68
C SER A 55 -13.63 9.29 -4.34
N PRO A 56 -12.60 10.06 -3.91
CA PRO A 56 -11.32 10.31 -4.60
C PRO A 56 -10.43 9.07 -4.73
N PHE A 57 -9.41 9.13 -5.61
CA PHE A 57 -8.29 8.18 -5.67
C PHE A 57 -6.97 8.85 -5.26
N PRO A 58 -6.71 9.04 -3.95
CA PRO A 58 -5.54 9.79 -3.46
C PRO A 58 -4.22 9.22 -3.97
N LEU A 59 -4.06 7.88 -3.97
CA LEU A 59 -2.84 7.23 -4.42
C LEU A 59 -2.52 7.57 -5.89
N GLY A 60 -3.50 7.43 -6.80
CA GLY A 60 -3.30 7.74 -8.22
C GLY A 60 -3.03 9.21 -8.49
N LEU A 61 -3.76 10.11 -7.81
CA LEU A 61 -3.56 11.56 -7.96
C LEU A 61 -2.18 11.98 -7.47
N THR A 62 -1.73 11.48 -6.32
CA THR A 62 -0.41 11.81 -5.75
C THR A 62 0.74 11.13 -6.49
N ALA A 63 0.54 9.93 -7.04
CA ALA A 63 1.50 9.30 -7.95
C ALA A 63 1.76 10.14 -9.19
N ALA A 64 0.69 10.63 -9.83
CA ALA A 64 0.82 11.54 -10.96
C ALA A 64 1.47 12.88 -10.57
N ALA A 65 1.14 13.43 -9.41
CA ALA A 65 1.72 14.68 -8.92
C ALA A 65 3.25 14.58 -8.73
N HIS A 66 3.72 13.43 -8.24
CA HIS A 66 5.12 13.16 -7.95
C HIS A 66 5.85 12.36 -9.02
N ALA A 67 5.22 12.16 -10.18
CA ALA A 67 5.75 11.39 -11.31
C ALA A 67 6.19 9.96 -10.94
N PHE A 68 5.49 9.30 -10.02
CA PHE A 68 5.70 7.89 -9.70
C PHE A 68 4.98 7.02 -10.73
N PRO A 69 5.66 6.14 -11.47
CA PRO A 69 5.01 5.16 -12.32
C PRO A 69 4.07 4.29 -11.49
N LEU A 70 2.80 4.22 -11.89
CA LEU A 70 1.76 3.46 -11.19
C LEU A 70 1.40 2.18 -11.95
N ALA A 71 1.40 1.05 -11.23
CA ALA A 71 0.86 -0.21 -11.67
C ALA A 71 -0.36 -0.59 -10.82
N LEU A 72 -1.46 -0.98 -11.45
CA LEU A 72 -2.69 -1.43 -10.79
C LEU A 72 -3.03 -2.85 -11.20
N ALA A 73 -3.20 -3.72 -10.21
CA ALA A 73 -3.61 -5.10 -10.40
C ALA A 73 -5.10 -5.30 -10.06
N GLY A 74 -5.81 -6.13 -10.84
CA GLY A 74 -7.14 -6.65 -10.48
C GLY A 74 -8.35 -5.79 -10.84
N LEU A 75 -8.18 -4.72 -11.64
CA LEU A 75 -9.27 -3.79 -11.95
C LEU A 75 -10.44 -4.46 -12.67
N GLY A 76 -11.66 -4.22 -12.17
CA GLY A 76 -12.90 -4.76 -12.74
C GLY A 76 -13.28 -6.17 -12.27
N HIS A 77 -12.43 -6.83 -11.47
CA HIS A 77 -12.76 -8.12 -10.87
C HIS A 77 -13.70 -7.98 -9.67
N ALA A 78 -14.23 -9.10 -9.18
CA ALA A 78 -14.93 -9.14 -7.90
C ALA A 78 -13.91 -9.01 -6.73
N TRP A 79 -14.22 -8.14 -5.76
CA TRP A 79 -13.40 -8.00 -4.56
C TRP A 79 -13.44 -9.27 -3.71
N SER A 80 -12.26 -9.71 -3.28
CA SER A 80 -12.08 -10.77 -2.30
C SER A 80 -10.85 -10.46 -1.44
N PRO A 81 -10.89 -10.64 -0.10
CA PRO A 81 -9.71 -10.52 0.76
C PRO A 81 -8.54 -11.39 0.28
N ALA A 82 -8.84 -12.57 -0.24
CA ALA A 82 -7.85 -13.52 -0.75
C ALA A 82 -7.16 -13.09 -2.06
N ALA A 83 -7.65 -12.04 -2.74
CA ALA A 83 -7.15 -11.66 -4.06
C ALA A 83 -5.98 -10.67 -4.02
N LYS A 84 -5.82 -9.89 -2.93
CA LYS A 84 -4.83 -8.81 -2.85
C LYS A 84 -3.40 -9.33 -3.00
N LEU A 85 -2.98 -10.27 -2.15
CA LEU A 85 -1.60 -10.77 -2.18
C LEU A 85 -1.27 -11.51 -3.48
N PRO A 86 -2.12 -12.44 -3.99
CA PRO A 86 -1.88 -13.07 -5.30
C PRO A 86 -1.84 -12.06 -6.46
N GLY A 87 -2.71 -11.06 -6.47
CA GLY A 87 -2.67 -10.00 -7.48
C GLY A 87 -1.38 -9.18 -7.45
N LEU A 88 -0.87 -8.86 -6.25
CA LEU A 88 0.43 -8.20 -6.08
C LEU A 88 1.60 -9.11 -6.51
N VAL A 89 1.54 -10.41 -6.20
CA VAL A 89 2.52 -11.41 -6.66
C VAL A 89 2.59 -11.42 -8.18
N ARG A 90 1.45 -11.59 -8.86
CA ARG A 90 1.38 -11.60 -10.34
C ARG A 90 1.96 -10.34 -10.96
N ALA A 91 1.66 -9.18 -10.38
CA ALA A 91 2.23 -7.92 -10.83
C ALA A 91 3.75 -7.86 -10.64
N LEU A 92 4.27 -8.28 -9.48
CA LEU A 92 5.71 -8.32 -9.23
C LEU A 92 6.44 -9.37 -10.07
N GLN A 93 5.80 -10.47 -10.49
CA GLN A 93 6.39 -11.42 -11.44
C GLN A 93 6.77 -10.72 -12.75
N LEU A 94 5.88 -9.88 -13.27
CA LEU A 94 6.14 -9.09 -14.48
C LEU A 94 7.28 -8.09 -14.26
N LEU A 95 7.27 -7.37 -13.14
CA LEU A 95 8.29 -6.37 -12.82
C LEU A 95 9.67 -7.01 -12.60
N ALA A 96 9.73 -8.11 -11.84
CA ALA A 96 10.97 -8.84 -11.59
C ALA A 96 11.51 -9.50 -12.87
N ALA A 97 10.64 -10.00 -13.75
CA ALA A 97 11.06 -10.53 -15.05
C ALA A 97 11.57 -9.44 -16.01
N ALA A 98 11.04 -8.21 -15.93
CA ALA A 98 11.52 -7.08 -16.71
C ALA A 98 12.82 -6.49 -16.15
N SER A 99 12.94 -6.38 -14.83
CA SER A 99 14.11 -5.83 -14.14
C SER A 99 14.12 -6.31 -12.66
N PRO A 100 14.90 -7.35 -12.33
CA PRO A 100 14.91 -7.95 -10.99
C PRO A 100 15.26 -6.96 -9.86
N SER A 101 16.15 -6.01 -10.15
CA SER A 101 16.65 -5.00 -9.22
C SER A 101 15.81 -3.72 -9.20
N LEU A 102 14.74 -3.62 -10.00
CA LEU A 102 13.87 -2.45 -10.03
C LEU A 102 13.34 -2.15 -8.62
N PRO A 103 13.58 -0.96 -8.06
CA PRO A 103 12.95 -0.56 -6.81
C PRO A 103 11.43 -0.46 -7.01
N ALA A 104 10.69 -1.25 -6.24
CA ALA A 104 9.23 -1.29 -6.27
C ALA A 104 8.66 -1.03 -4.88
N LEU A 105 7.49 -0.42 -4.85
CA LEU A 105 6.67 -0.19 -3.67
C LEU A 105 5.32 -0.87 -3.91
N PHE A 106 4.69 -1.43 -2.89
CA PHE A 106 3.25 -1.72 -2.92
C PHE A 106 2.54 -0.89 -1.85
N ALA A 107 1.28 -0.57 -2.09
CA ALA A 107 0.43 0.11 -1.12
C ALA A 107 -1.05 -0.22 -1.31
N ASP A 108 -1.85 0.06 -0.27
CA ASP A 108 -3.31 0.01 -0.38
C ASP A 108 -3.83 1.12 -1.29
N GLY A 109 -4.60 0.72 -2.32
CA GLY A 109 -5.06 1.67 -3.32
C GLY A 109 -6.19 2.58 -2.85
N ALA A 110 -6.96 2.16 -1.84
CA ALA A 110 -8.17 2.87 -1.42
C ALA A 110 -7.87 4.05 -0.50
N ASP A 111 -6.81 3.95 0.31
CA ASP A 111 -6.59 4.81 1.45
C ASP A 111 -5.10 5.06 1.75
N ALA A 112 -4.26 4.94 0.71
CA ALA A 112 -2.89 5.45 0.73
C ALA A 112 -2.72 6.70 -0.16
N ALA A 113 -1.67 7.48 0.13
CA ALA A 113 -1.22 8.58 -0.72
C ALA A 113 0.30 8.74 -0.61
N LEU A 114 0.93 9.25 -1.67
CA LEU A 114 2.31 9.71 -1.59
C LEU A 114 2.33 11.10 -0.94
N SER A 115 3.22 11.29 0.02
CA SER A 115 3.48 12.59 0.67
C SER A 115 4.55 13.40 -0.04
N GLY A 116 5.21 12.86 -1.07
CA GLY A 116 6.23 13.56 -1.84
C GLY A 116 6.92 12.72 -2.91
N GLY A 117 7.87 13.35 -3.61
CA GLY A 117 8.80 12.68 -4.53
C GLY A 117 9.75 11.69 -3.82
N ALA A 118 10.25 10.68 -4.53
CA ALA A 118 11.32 9.81 -4.02
C ALA A 118 12.60 10.64 -3.81
N SER A 119 13.06 10.72 -2.56
CA SER A 119 14.37 11.29 -2.23
C SER A 119 15.50 10.30 -2.55
N ALA A 120 16.75 10.78 -2.54
CA ALA A 120 17.92 9.90 -2.66
C ALA A 120 17.95 8.85 -1.53
N LEU A 121 17.55 9.25 -0.32
CA LEU A 121 17.42 8.35 0.82
C LEU A 121 16.39 7.26 0.57
N HIS A 122 15.21 7.60 0.04
CA HIS A 122 14.17 6.60 -0.26
C HIS A 122 14.66 5.57 -1.27
N ARG A 123 15.31 6.03 -2.35
CA ARG A 123 15.91 5.13 -3.34
C ARG A 123 16.98 4.23 -2.73
N SER A 124 17.87 4.78 -1.90
CA SER A 124 18.89 4.01 -1.21
C SER A 124 18.30 2.94 -0.30
N LEU A 125 17.25 3.26 0.46
CA LEU A 125 16.60 2.29 1.35
C LEU A 125 15.94 1.17 0.55
N LEU A 126 15.19 1.50 -0.50
CA LEU A 126 14.51 0.53 -1.36
C LEU A 126 15.48 -0.35 -2.16
N SER A 127 16.70 0.11 -2.44
CA SER A 127 17.74 -0.70 -3.05
C SER A 127 18.48 -1.59 -2.05
N ALA A 128 18.50 -1.24 -0.76
CA ALA A 128 19.26 -1.95 0.26
C ALA A 128 18.58 -3.22 0.79
N GLY A 129 17.27 -3.39 0.56
CA GLY A 129 16.54 -4.57 1.04
C GLY A 129 15.03 -4.40 0.98
N VAL A 130 14.32 -5.35 1.58
CA VAL A 130 12.86 -5.33 1.66
C VAL A 130 12.41 -4.67 2.97
N TRP A 131 11.52 -3.70 2.84
CA TRP A 131 10.93 -2.93 3.93
C TRP A 131 9.42 -3.14 3.91
N LEU A 132 8.86 -3.41 5.07
CA LEU A 132 7.42 -3.44 5.33
C LEU A 132 7.03 -2.21 6.11
N ALA A 133 5.84 -1.69 5.83
CA ALA A 133 5.22 -0.70 6.68
C ALA A 133 5.10 -1.26 8.10
N ALA A 134 5.27 -0.37 9.09
CA ALA A 134 5.13 -0.71 10.49
C ALA A 134 3.94 0.03 11.09
N GLU A 135 3.26 -0.61 12.05
CA GLU A 135 2.17 -0.02 12.80
C GLU A 135 2.27 -0.32 14.30
N CYS A 136 1.43 0.37 15.07
CA CYS A 136 1.41 0.26 16.53
C CYS A 136 0.55 -0.89 17.06
N ALA A 137 -0.24 -1.54 16.21
CA ALA A 137 -1.17 -2.60 16.57
C ALA A 137 -0.83 -3.93 15.87
N SER A 138 -1.01 -5.03 16.57
CA SER A 138 -1.06 -6.36 15.96
C SER A 138 -2.54 -6.67 15.69
N TRP A 139 -2.89 -6.84 14.42
CA TRP A 139 -4.24 -7.12 13.93
C TRP A 139 -4.15 -8.15 12.80
N PRO A 140 -5.15 -9.01 12.56
CA PRO A 140 -6.37 -9.26 13.34
C PRO A 140 -6.14 -10.21 14.53
N VAL A 141 -4.90 -10.61 14.78
CA VAL A 141 -4.50 -11.47 15.90
C VAL A 141 -3.45 -10.75 16.72
N CYS A 142 -3.49 -10.87 18.05
CA CYS A 142 -2.45 -10.35 18.91
C CYS A 142 -1.22 -11.27 18.86
N LEU A 143 -0.20 -10.86 18.11
CA LEU A 143 1.05 -11.60 17.92
C LEU A 143 2.19 -11.02 18.78
N ALA A 144 1.88 -10.22 19.81
CA ALA A 144 2.89 -9.60 20.67
C ALA A 144 3.87 -10.62 21.27
N ALA A 145 3.39 -11.80 21.67
CA ALA A 145 4.24 -12.88 22.18
C ALA A 145 5.20 -13.42 21.10
N ASN A 146 4.74 -13.62 19.87
CA ASN A 146 5.57 -14.07 18.75
C ASN A 146 6.63 -13.02 18.41
N TYR A 147 6.22 -11.76 18.28
CA TYR A 147 7.11 -10.63 18.01
C TYR A 147 8.16 -10.44 19.11
N SER A 148 7.81 -10.65 20.38
CA SER A 148 8.76 -10.51 21.50
C SER A 148 9.98 -11.43 21.43
N ARG A 149 9.91 -12.50 20.62
CA ARG A 149 11.03 -13.43 20.39
C ARG A 149 12.05 -12.88 19.38
N LEU A 150 11.72 -11.81 18.66
CA LEU A 150 12.62 -11.18 17.69
C LEU A 150 13.48 -10.10 18.38
N PRO A 151 14.82 -10.15 18.25
CA PRO A 151 15.69 -9.09 18.77
C PRO A 151 15.35 -7.71 18.19
N SER A 152 14.95 -7.64 16.92
CA SER A 152 14.51 -6.40 16.25
C SER A 152 13.30 -5.79 16.95
N HIS A 153 12.33 -6.61 17.36
CA HIS A 153 11.14 -6.13 18.05
C HIS A 153 11.50 -5.54 19.43
N ALA A 154 12.39 -6.19 20.20
CA ALA A 154 12.87 -5.63 21.47
C ALA A 154 13.55 -4.27 21.27
N ALA A 155 14.36 -4.12 20.22
CA ALA A 155 15.01 -2.87 19.87
C ALA A 155 14.00 -1.78 19.43
N CYS A 156 12.99 -2.15 18.63
CA CYS A 156 11.88 -1.26 18.26
C CYS A 156 11.12 -0.78 19.48
N ALA A 157 10.76 -1.73 20.34
CA ALA A 157 9.97 -1.56 21.55
C ALA A 157 10.59 -0.60 22.57
N ALA A 158 11.92 -0.40 22.51
CA ALA A 158 12.66 0.56 23.32
C ALA A 158 12.72 1.97 22.73
N ARG A 159 12.48 2.13 21.42
CA ARG A 159 12.60 3.40 20.69
C ARG A 159 11.26 4.02 20.29
N GLY A 160 10.21 3.21 20.14
CA GLY A 160 8.94 3.68 19.62
C GLY A 160 7.82 2.64 19.67
N SER A 161 6.73 2.96 18.97
CA SER A 161 5.48 2.19 19.01
C SER A 161 5.23 1.36 17.75
N LEU A 162 5.91 1.64 16.62
CA LEU A 162 5.65 1.00 15.31
C LEU A 162 6.43 -0.32 15.17
N CYS A 163 5.98 -1.36 15.85
CA CYS A 163 6.73 -2.62 15.97
C CYS A 163 6.03 -3.84 15.37
N PHE A 164 4.88 -3.65 14.72
CA PHE A 164 4.15 -4.72 14.03
C PHE A 164 4.14 -4.46 12.53
N ALA A 165 4.24 -5.52 11.72
CA ALA A 165 4.16 -5.38 10.27
C ALA A 165 2.76 -4.89 9.85
N ASN A 166 2.68 -4.13 8.75
CA ASN A 166 1.44 -3.67 8.14
C ASN A 166 1.41 -4.03 6.65
N SER A 167 0.34 -4.68 6.18
CA SER A 167 0.13 -5.11 4.80
C SER A 167 -0.35 -3.99 3.88
N GLY A 168 -0.56 -2.78 4.40
CA GLY A 168 -0.95 -1.61 3.61
C GLY A 168 0.20 -0.92 2.91
N GLY A 169 1.46 -1.35 3.15
CA GLY A 169 2.60 -0.88 2.39
C GLY A 169 3.88 -1.68 2.57
N GLY A 170 4.74 -1.65 1.55
CA GLY A 170 6.07 -2.22 1.60
C GLY A 170 6.85 -1.91 0.33
N GLY A 171 8.12 -2.26 0.28
CA GLY A 171 8.96 -2.00 -0.89
C GLY A 171 10.36 -2.59 -0.80
N GLY A 172 11.04 -2.62 -1.94
CA GLY A 172 12.38 -3.18 -2.08
C GLY A 172 12.70 -3.48 -3.55
N PRO A 173 13.79 -4.23 -3.83
CA PRO A 173 14.04 -4.75 -5.18
C PRO A 173 12.90 -5.70 -5.58
N ALA A 174 12.41 -5.59 -6.83
CA ALA A 174 11.24 -6.33 -7.31
C ALA A 174 11.33 -7.85 -7.05
N VAL A 175 12.50 -8.47 -7.26
CA VAL A 175 12.68 -9.91 -7.02
C VAL A 175 12.60 -10.29 -5.54
N SER A 176 13.16 -9.47 -4.65
CA SER A 176 13.15 -9.72 -3.21
C SER A 176 11.76 -9.47 -2.62
N LEU A 177 11.09 -8.42 -3.10
CA LEU A 177 9.72 -8.10 -2.72
C LEU A 177 8.74 -9.19 -3.18
N LEU A 178 8.94 -9.74 -4.39
CA LEU A 178 8.19 -10.90 -4.90
C LEU A 178 8.34 -12.12 -3.99
N ALA A 179 9.56 -12.42 -3.54
CA ALA A 179 9.80 -13.54 -2.62
C ALA A 179 9.04 -13.37 -1.29
N LEU A 180 9.03 -12.15 -0.72
CA LEU A 180 8.25 -11.85 0.47
C LEU A 180 6.74 -12.01 0.24
N LEU A 181 6.19 -11.45 -0.84
CA LEU A 181 4.76 -11.50 -1.10
C LEU A 181 4.27 -12.91 -1.48
N ARG A 182 5.12 -13.75 -2.08
CA ARG A 182 4.83 -15.19 -2.26
C ARG A 182 4.71 -15.91 -0.93
N ALA A 183 5.63 -15.67 0.01
CA ALA A 183 5.54 -16.23 1.35
C ALA A 183 4.28 -15.77 2.08
N ALA A 184 3.91 -14.49 1.94
CA ALA A 184 2.67 -13.96 2.49
C ALA A 184 1.44 -14.60 1.83
N ALA A 185 1.36 -14.68 0.50
CA ALA A 185 0.24 -15.30 -0.21
C ALA A 185 0.05 -16.78 0.20
N ALA A 186 1.13 -17.55 0.31
CA ALA A 186 1.07 -18.93 0.79
C ALA A 186 0.57 -19.02 2.25
N ALA A 187 0.98 -18.09 3.12
CA ALA A 187 0.46 -18.01 4.49
C ALA A 187 -1.02 -17.61 4.55
N GLN A 188 -1.49 -16.78 3.61
CA GLN A 188 -2.90 -16.39 3.49
C GLN A 188 -3.78 -17.59 3.15
N GLU A 189 -3.34 -18.44 2.21
CA GLU A 189 -4.04 -19.67 1.82
C GLU A 189 -4.13 -20.69 2.97
N ALA A 190 -3.10 -20.76 3.82
CA ALA A 190 -3.06 -21.67 4.97
C ALA A 190 -3.85 -21.17 6.19
N GLY A 191 -4.21 -19.89 6.25
CA GLY A 191 -4.80 -19.25 7.43
C GLY A 191 -6.34 -19.21 7.45
N GLU A 192 -6.93 -19.26 8.64
CA GLU A 192 -8.39 -19.38 8.86
C GLU A 192 -9.25 -18.19 8.39
N ARG A 193 -8.67 -17.11 7.85
CA ARG A 193 -9.42 -15.88 7.53
C ARG A 193 -9.08 -15.21 6.20
N ALA A 194 -8.16 -15.78 5.42
CA ALA A 194 -7.65 -15.14 4.20
C ALA A 194 -7.31 -13.64 4.39
N ASP A 195 -6.81 -13.28 5.57
CA ASP A 195 -6.50 -11.92 5.96
C ASP A 195 -5.06 -11.58 5.55
N ASP A 196 -4.89 -10.54 4.75
CA ASP A 196 -3.60 -10.18 4.17
C ASP A 196 -2.62 -9.63 5.21
N GLN A 197 -3.13 -8.95 6.26
CA GLN A 197 -2.31 -8.49 7.37
C GLN A 197 -1.78 -9.67 8.19
N ALA A 198 -2.64 -10.62 8.55
CA ALA A 198 -2.24 -11.84 9.25
C ALA A 198 -1.17 -12.62 8.46
N ALA A 199 -1.35 -12.70 7.14
CA ALA A 199 -0.42 -13.34 6.22
C ALA A 199 0.94 -12.63 6.16
N VAL A 200 0.97 -11.29 6.11
CA VAL A 200 2.21 -10.50 6.16
C VAL A 200 2.92 -10.65 7.50
N HIS A 201 2.19 -10.71 8.61
CA HIS A 201 2.77 -11.03 9.92
C HIS A 201 3.45 -12.41 9.91
N ALA A 202 2.76 -13.43 9.40
CA ALA A 202 3.29 -14.79 9.35
C ALA A 202 4.58 -14.86 8.50
N ALA A 203 4.58 -14.23 7.32
CA ALA A 203 5.76 -14.17 6.46
C ALA A 203 6.93 -13.43 7.13
N TYR A 204 6.67 -12.30 7.79
CA TYR A 204 7.69 -11.54 8.52
C TYR A 204 8.27 -12.34 9.69
N LEU A 205 7.42 -12.95 10.52
CA LEU A 205 7.85 -13.76 11.67
C LEU A 205 8.63 -15.01 11.25
N ALA A 206 8.38 -15.54 10.06
CA ALA A 206 9.15 -16.62 9.44
C ALA A 206 10.49 -16.16 8.84
N GLY A 207 10.79 -14.85 8.85
CA GLY A 207 12.03 -14.30 8.29
C GLY A 207 12.06 -14.23 6.77
N ALA A 208 10.90 -14.25 6.10
CA ALA A 208 10.81 -14.27 4.65
C ALA A 208 11.58 -13.08 4.01
N ALA A 209 12.46 -13.42 3.06
CA ALA A 209 13.29 -12.47 2.28
C ALA A 209 14.12 -11.47 3.12
N GLY A 210 14.36 -11.75 4.41
CA GLY A 210 15.09 -10.82 5.29
C GLY A 210 14.38 -9.47 5.47
N GLY A 211 13.04 -9.45 5.38
CA GLY A 211 12.24 -8.24 5.47
C GLY A 211 12.48 -7.47 6.78
N ARG A 212 12.47 -6.14 6.70
CA ARG A 212 12.63 -5.21 7.82
C ARG A 212 11.38 -4.38 8.02
N LEU A 213 11.13 -3.93 9.24
CA LEU A 213 10.06 -2.97 9.52
C LEU A 213 10.59 -1.55 9.38
N ASP A 214 9.81 -0.66 8.75
CA ASP A 214 10.06 0.78 8.79
C ASP A 214 9.56 1.39 10.10
N GLU A 215 10.25 1.07 11.19
CA GLU A 215 9.88 1.45 12.56
C GLU A 215 9.87 2.97 12.80
N ARG A 216 10.48 3.74 11.91
CA ARG A 216 10.55 5.22 11.99
C ARG A 216 9.54 5.91 11.09
N GLY A 217 8.81 5.17 10.25
CA GLY A 217 7.88 5.73 9.27
C GLY A 217 8.56 6.64 8.24
N ALA A 218 9.81 6.34 7.87
CA ALA A 218 10.55 7.12 6.89
C ALA A 218 10.12 6.81 5.44
N LEU A 219 9.73 5.58 5.17
CA LEU A 219 9.15 5.13 3.91
C LEU A 219 7.62 5.08 4.00
N PHE A 220 7.08 4.49 5.07
CA PHE A 220 5.67 4.17 5.22
C PHE A 220 5.16 4.65 6.58
N LEU A 221 4.33 5.69 6.59
CA LEU A 221 3.68 6.17 7.79
C LEU A 221 2.26 5.62 7.88
N SER A 222 2.03 4.69 8.81
CA SER A 222 0.69 4.31 9.24
C SER A 222 0.05 5.49 9.99
N LEU A 223 -1.15 5.88 9.58
CA LEU A 223 -1.93 6.92 10.24
C LEU A 223 -2.83 6.35 11.34
N GLY A 224 -2.96 5.02 11.48
CA GLY A 224 -3.76 4.39 12.52
C GLY A 224 -3.28 4.75 13.93
N ALA A 225 -4.17 5.19 14.82
CA ALA A 225 -3.82 5.59 16.17
C ALA A 225 -3.96 4.44 17.18
N CYS A 226 -3.04 4.36 18.14
CA CYS A 226 -3.11 3.44 19.27
C CYS A 226 -3.24 4.22 20.58
N LYS A 227 -4.20 3.83 21.41
CA LYS A 227 -4.41 4.42 22.76
C LYS A 227 -3.40 3.91 23.81
N GLY A 228 -2.52 2.98 23.47
CA GLY A 228 -1.66 2.28 24.43
C GLY A 228 -2.40 1.27 25.32
N GLY A 229 -1.73 0.81 26.37
CA GLY A 229 -2.31 -0.05 27.41
C GLY A 229 -2.02 -1.55 27.31
N GLY A 230 -1.28 -2.02 26.29
CA GLY A 230 -0.65 -3.35 26.18
C GLY A 230 -1.56 -4.59 26.18
N ARG A 231 -2.80 -4.48 26.67
CA ARG A 231 -3.74 -5.60 26.80
C ARG A 231 -4.41 -5.86 25.47
N ALA A 232 -4.50 -7.14 25.12
CA ALA A 232 -5.29 -7.60 24.00
C ALA A 232 -6.77 -7.27 24.22
N ARG A 233 -7.48 -6.93 23.14
CA ARG A 233 -8.90 -6.59 23.12
C ARG A 233 -9.55 -7.30 21.96
N ARG A 234 -10.77 -7.80 22.16
CA ARG A 234 -11.57 -8.36 21.06
C ARG A 234 -12.36 -7.25 20.37
N VAL A 235 -12.23 -7.15 19.06
CA VAL A 235 -12.95 -6.18 18.21
C VAL A 235 -13.49 -6.93 17.00
N GLY A 236 -14.82 -7.09 16.90
CA GLY A 236 -15.45 -7.73 15.75
C GLY A 236 -14.97 -9.17 15.47
N GLY A 237 -14.65 -9.94 16.51
CA GLY A 237 -14.13 -11.32 16.37
C GLY A 237 -12.63 -11.40 16.06
N ALA A 238 -11.94 -10.27 15.89
CA ALA A 238 -10.49 -10.17 15.86
C ALA A 238 -9.93 -9.89 17.27
N GLU A 239 -8.67 -10.27 17.51
CA GLU A 239 -7.93 -9.95 18.73
C GLU A 239 -6.83 -8.95 18.39
N VAL A 240 -6.86 -7.79 19.04
CA VAL A 240 -5.96 -6.68 18.76
C VAL A 240 -5.17 -6.35 20.01
N CYS A 241 -3.86 -6.18 19.88
CA CYS A 241 -3.05 -5.60 20.95
C CYS A 241 -2.20 -4.45 20.41
N HIS A 242 -1.97 -3.45 21.26
CA HIS A 242 -1.17 -2.29 20.93
C HIS A 242 0.17 -2.35 21.65
N ARG A 243 1.25 -1.99 20.97
CA ARG A 243 2.58 -1.89 21.59
C ARG A 243 2.66 -0.71 22.56
N GLY A 244 2.14 0.44 22.14
CA GLY A 244 2.24 1.69 22.87
C GLY A 244 1.18 2.69 22.42
N ALA A 245 1.17 3.86 23.04
CA ALA A 245 0.41 4.99 22.50
C ALA A 245 1.08 5.48 21.21
N TYR A 246 0.27 5.84 20.22
CA TYR A 246 0.73 6.36 18.95
C TYR A 246 -0.39 7.21 18.33
N GLU A 247 -0.12 8.48 18.06
CA GLU A 247 -1.05 9.39 17.42
C GLU A 247 -0.27 10.21 16.38
N PRO A 248 -0.15 9.71 15.13
CA PRO A 248 0.73 10.31 14.13
C PRO A 248 0.30 11.72 13.75
N LEU A 249 -0.99 12.05 13.82
CA LEU A 249 -1.46 13.38 13.41
C LEU A 249 -0.95 14.48 14.35
N GLU A 250 -0.61 14.16 15.59
CA GLU A 250 0.01 15.13 16.52
C GLU A 250 1.47 15.44 16.15
N ALA A 251 2.17 14.50 15.52
CA ALA A 251 3.58 14.64 15.14
C ALA A 251 3.79 15.18 13.72
N LEU A 252 2.73 15.26 12.90
CA LEU A 252 2.85 15.76 11.52
C LEU A 252 2.95 17.28 11.48
N VAL A 253 3.93 17.75 10.73
CA VAL A 253 4.15 19.14 10.35
C VAL A 253 3.98 19.25 8.83
N GLY A 254 3.31 20.32 8.39
CA GLY A 254 3.00 20.52 6.97
C GLY A 254 1.69 19.86 6.55
N ARG A 255 1.37 19.98 5.26
CA ARG A 255 0.11 19.52 4.64
C ARG A 255 0.39 19.05 3.21
N GLY A 256 -0.45 18.14 2.70
CA GLY A 256 -0.36 17.63 1.34
C GLY A 256 1.03 17.08 1.00
N GLU A 257 1.66 17.61 -0.05
CA GLU A 257 2.98 17.20 -0.56
C GLU A 257 4.18 17.64 0.32
N GLY A 258 3.92 18.38 1.40
CA GLY A 258 4.94 18.92 2.31
C GLY A 258 4.96 18.22 3.68
N VAL A 259 4.32 17.07 3.80
CA VAL A 259 4.17 16.36 5.07
C VAL A 259 5.52 15.86 5.57
N ARG A 260 5.82 16.16 6.84
CA ARG A 260 6.99 15.68 7.57
C ARG A 260 6.61 15.41 9.02
N LEU A 261 7.36 14.57 9.70
CA LEU A 261 7.27 14.41 11.14
C LEU A 261 7.99 15.58 11.85
N ALA A 262 7.72 15.74 13.14
CA ALA A 262 8.29 16.80 13.98
C ALA A 262 9.83 16.74 14.05
N ASP A 263 10.41 15.55 13.87
CA ASP A 263 11.86 15.32 13.79
C ASP A 263 12.46 15.66 12.40
N GLY A 264 11.63 16.11 11.45
CA GLY A 264 12.02 16.46 10.09
C GLY A 264 11.94 15.32 9.08
N THR A 265 11.66 14.08 9.52
CA THR A 265 11.49 12.92 8.64
C THR A 265 10.37 13.16 7.63
N ARG A 266 10.61 12.86 6.36
CA ARG A 266 9.60 12.99 5.30
C ARG A 266 9.15 11.60 4.88
N PRO A 267 7.99 11.11 5.36
CA PRO A 267 7.47 9.83 4.89
C PRO A 267 7.32 9.87 3.38
N LEU A 268 7.55 8.74 2.71
CA LEU A 268 7.27 8.65 1.28
C LEU A 268 5.79 8.38 1.03
N LEU A 269 5.22 7.45 1.80
CA LEU A 269 3.85 6.96 1.65
C LEU A 269 3.10 7.06 2.98
N LEU A 270 1.86 7.54 2.90
CA LEU A 270 0.91 7.60 4.00
C LEU A 270 -0.15 6.52 3.80
N HIS A 271 -0.50 5.78 4.84
CA HIS A 271 -1.55 4.76 4.81
C HIS A 271 -2.55 4.98 5.93
N ALA A 272 -3.85 4.99 5.62
CA ALA A 272 -4.91 5.36 6.57
C ALA A 272 -5.47 4.22 7.42
N ASN A 273 -5.09 2.96 7.17
CA ASN A 273 -5.53 1.79 7.92
C ASN A 273 -7.07 1.67 7.98
N GLY A 274 -7.76 1.96 6.87
CA GLY A 274 -9.21 1.97 6.77
C GLY A 274 -9.90 3.20 7.39
N ILE A 275 -9.14 4.16 7.95
CA ILE A 275 -9.67 5.39 8.54
C ILE A 275 -9.42 6.57 7.59
N HIS A 276 -10.11 6.55 6.44
CA HIS A 276 -9.87 7.47 5.31
C HIS A 276 -9.88 8.96 5.72
N ASP A 277 -10.71 9.32 6.71
CA ASP A 277 -10.79 10.67 7.27
C ASP A 277 -9.43 11.20 7.76
N ARG A 278 -8.54 10.33 8.25
CA ARG A 278 -7.21 10.72 8.72
C ARG A 278 -6.32 11.14 7.56
N LEU A 279 -6.42 10.48 6.41
CA LEU A 279 -5.70 10.90 5.19
C LEU A 279 -6.16 12.29 4.73
N HIS A 280 -7.47 12.57 4.78
CA HIS A 280 -8.02 13.88 4.46
C HIS A 280 -7.54 14.98 5.42
N ARG A 281 -7.46 14.67 6.73
CA ARG A 281 -6.92 15.60 7.72
C ARG A 281 -5.46 15.95 7.47
N VAL A 282 -4.63 14.97 7.09
CA VAL A 282 -3.23 15.24 6.71
C VAL A 282 -3.14 16.12 5.46
N TRP A 283 -3.98 15.85 4.46
CA TRP A 283 -3.92 16.58 3.20
C TRP A 283 -4.35 18.04 3.34
N TRP A 284 -5.43 18.32 4.08
CA TRP A 284 -6.03 19.65 4.16
C TRP A 284 -5.78 20.41 5.47
N GLY A 285 -5.21 19.74 6.48
CA GLY A 285 -4.92 20.32 7.80
C GLY A 285 -6.16 20.87 8.50
N GLU A 286 -7.29 20.18 8.33
CA GLU A 286 -8.48 20.41 9.13
C GLU A 286 -8.17 19.91 10.54
N GLY A 287 -7.92 20.84 11.46
CA GLY A 287 -7.63 20.56 12.86
C GLY A 287 -8.72 19.69 13.50
N ARG A 288 -8.50 19.28 14.76
CA ARG A 288 -9.40 18.37 15.51
C ARG A 288 -10.89 18.75 15.42
N GLU A 289 -11.21 20.02 15.20
CA GLU A 289 -12.54 20.62 15.33
C GLU A 289 -13.31 20.88 14.02
N ARG A 290 -12.69 20.79 12.83
CA ARG A 290 -13.45 21.00 11.58
C ARG A 290 -14.04 19.70 11.06
N ARG A 291 -15.36 19.71 10.83
CA ARG A 291 -16.07 18.65 10.10
C ARG A 291 -15.52 18.62 8.67
N LEU A 292 -15.18 17.42 8.19
CA LEU A 292 -14.80 17.22 6.79
C LEU A 292 -15.89 17.78 5.86
N PRO A 293 -15.53 18.40 4.73
CA PRO A 293 -16.49 18.87 3.77
C PRO A 293 -17.34 17.70 3.24
N PRO A 294 -18.55 17.95 2.70
CA PRO A 294 -19.36 16.91 2.06
C PRO A 294 -18.55 16.12 1.03
N ARG A 295 -18.81 14.81 0.91
CA ARG A 295 -18.03 13.89 0.04
C ARG A 295 -17.84 14.37 -1.40
N GLN A 296 -18.83 15.03 -2.00
CA GLN A 296 -18.72 15.58 -3.36
C GLN A 296 -17.64 16.66 -3.48
N ASN A 297 -17.45 17.46 -2.43
CA ASN A 297 -16.40 18.46 -2.36
C ASN A 297 -15.02 17.83 -2.10
N VAL A 298 -14.98 16.71 -1.37
CA VAL A 298 -13.74 15.95 -1.10
C VAL A 298 -13.09 15.50 -2.42
N SER A 299 -13.84 14.83 -3.30
CA SER A 299 -13.28 14.33 -4.57
C SER A 299 -12.79 15.45 -5.49
N ARG A 300 -13.59 16.53 -5.62
CA ARG A 300 -13.21 17.69 -6.44
C ARG A 300 -11.93 18.34 -5.90
N ARG A 301 -11.86 18.56 -4.58
CA ARG A 301 -10.72 19.20 -3.92
C ARG A 301 -9.43 18.40 -4.08
N TRP A 302 -9.47 17.07 -3.95
CA TRP A 302 -8.31 16.21 -4.25
C TRP A 302 -7.81 16.39 -5.68
N ARG A 303 -8.73 16.44 -6.66
CA ARG A 303 -8.37 16.60 -8.07
C ARG A 303 -7.72 17.97 -8.33
N GLU A 304 -8.35 19.04 -7.85
CA GLU A 304 -7.94 20.42 -8.08
C GLU A 304 -6.63 20.79 -7.36
N GLU A 305 -6.44 20.33 -6.12
CA GLU A 305 -5.28 20.74 -5.31
C GLU A 305 -4.01 19.91 -5.59
N THR A 306 -4.18 18.63 -5.97
CA THR A 306 -3.07 17.68 -6.21
C THR A 306 -2.63 17.66 -7.67
N VAL A 307 -3.56 17.66 -8.64
CA VAL A 307 -3.24 17.54 -10.06
C VAL A 307 -3.43 18.88 -10.78
N ARG A 308 -2.36 19.66 -10.83
CA ARG A 308 -2.35 21.05 -11.31
C ARG A 308 -2.06 21.20 -12.80
N ARG A 309 -1.45 20.19 -13.43
CA ARG A 309 -1.00 20.24 -14.84
C ARG A 309 -1.71 19.20 -15.68
N ARG A 310 -2.04 19.56 -16.93
CA ARG A 310 -2.63 18.62 -17.91
C ARG A 310 -1.78 17.38 -18.15
N SER A 311 -0.46 17.48 -18.04
CA SER A 311 0.46 16.35 -18.18
C SER A 311 0.28 15.30 -17.09
N GLN A 312 -0.12 15.69 -15.87
CA GLN A 312 -0.34 14.76 -14.76
C GLN A 312 -1.63 13.94 -14.96
N TRP A 313 -2.66 14.49 -15.60
CA TRP A 313 -3.85 13.73 -16.01
C TRP A 313 -3.55 12.65 -17.04
N ARG A 314 -2.54 12.89 -17.89
CA ARG A 314 -2.02 11.92 -18.87
C ARG A 314 -0.97 10.96 -18.30
N HIS A 315 -0.76 10.97 -16.98
CA HIS A 315 0.18 10.08 -16.33
C HIS A 315 -0.15 8.61 -16.67
N PRO A 316 0.82 7.85 -17.22
CA PRO A 316 0.56 6.48 -17.66
C PRO A 316 0.38 5.56 -16.46
N VAL A 317 -0.59 4.65 -16.56
CA VAL A 317 -0.88 3.64 -15.54
C VAL A 317 -0.81 2.27 -16.20
N LEU A 318 0.07 1.41 -15.70
CA LEU A 318 0.16 0.01 -16.10
C LEU A 318 -1.00 -0.75 -15.44
N LEU A 319 -1.86 -1.38 -16.22
CA LEU A 319 -2.92 -2.25 -15.73
C LEU A 319 -2.46 -3.70 -15.86
N ILE A 320 -2.60 -4.47 -14.80
CA ILE A 320 -2.24 -5.89 -14.72
C ILE A 320 -3.48 -6.65 -14.30
N ASP A 321 -3.82 -7.70 -15.05
CA ASP A 321 -5.02 -8.50 -14.81
C ASP A 321 -6.27 -7.64 -14.63
N SER A 322 -6.50 -6.73 -15.57
CA SER A 322 -7.72 -5.94 -15.60
C SER A 322 -8.74 -6.63 -16.50
N VAL A 323 -10.02 -6.63 -16.13
CA VAL A 323 -11.07 -7.27 -16.94
C VAL A 323 -11.13 -6.68 -18.35
N ALA A 324 -11.01 -5.35 -18.47
CA ALA A 324 -11.08 -4.67 -19.76
C ALA A 324 -9.77 -4.78 -20.58
N GLY A 325 -8.62 -4.85 -19.91
CA GLY A 325 -7.30 -4.80 -20.56
C GLY A 325 -6.55 -6.14 -20.62
N GLY A 326 -7.15 -7.23 -20.12
CA GLY A 326 -6.52 -8.55 -20.04
C GLY A 326 -5.34 -8.58 -19.07
N THR A 327 -4.36 -9.45 -19.36
CA THR A 327 -3.19 -9.71 -18.50
C THR A 327 -2.34 -8.46 -18.26
N CYS A 328 -2.12 -7.64 -19.29
CA CYS A 328 -1.35 -6.41 -19.17
C CYS A 328 -1.75 -5.40 -20.25
N SER A 329 -1.96 -4.14 -19.86
CA SER A 329 -2.22 -3.03 -20.77
C SER A 329 -1.77 -1.70 -20.15
N VAL A 330 -1.77 -0.60 -20.91
CA VAL A 330 -1.49 0.74 -20.38
C VAL A 330 -2.68 1.64 -20.61
N THR A 331 -3.04 2.40 -19.58
CA THR A 331 -4.03 3.48 -19.65
C THR A 331 -3.41 4.79 -19.13
N THR A 332 -4.24 5.80 -18.94
CA THR A 332 -3.87 7.07 -18.30
C THR A 332 -4.71 7.30 -17.05
N LEU A 333 -4.21 8.07 -16.08
CA LEU A 333 -4.96 8.44 -14.90
C LEU A 333 -6.33 9.06 -15.22
N GLU A 334 -6.42 9.94 -16.23
CA GLU A 334 -7.69 10.54 -16.68
C GLU A 334 -8.75 9.49 -17.04
N LYS A 335 -8.40 8.56 -17.93
CA LYS A 335 -9.28 7.44 -18.34
C LYS A 335 -9.64 6.55 -17.16
N LEU A 336 -8.68 6.26 -16.29
CA LEU A 336 -8.88 5.43 -15.11
C LEU A 336 -9.91 6.04 -14.14
N LEU A 337 -9.90 7.37 -13.95
CA LEU A 337 -10.84 8.08 -13.07
C LEU A 337 -12.25 8.24 -13.67
N GLN A 338 -12.46 7.83 -14.92
CA GLN A 338 -13.74 7.82 -15.62
C GLN A 338 -14.40 6.43 -15.65
N MET A 339 -13.68 5.38 -15.24
CA MET A 339 -14.18 4.01 -15.09
C MET A 339 -15.01 3.85 -13.81
#